data_AF-A0A1H5KCF9-F1
#
_entry.id   AF-A0A1H5KCF9-F1
#
_cell.length_a   1.000
_cell.length_b   1.000
_cell.length_c   1.000
_cell.angle_alpha   90.00
_cell.angle_beta   90.00
_cell.angle_gamma   90.00
#
_symmetry.space_group_name_H-M   'P 1'
#
loop_
_entity.id
_entity.type
_entity.pdbx_description
1 polymer ?
#
loop_
_entity_poly.entity_id
_entity_poly.type
_entity_poly.pdbx_seq_one_letter_code
_entity_poly.pdbx_strand_id
1 'polypeptide(L)'
;MVNIVEIEPWTPAHQAVESSDHATLTRLLDEGADVNEVCFGMTLLTHAIELEGDSALQSGQPIDSALTAIVLAYGADPTATPDGGRSAYEMARFYDHDMAIRLLDRFTTQDGGVSKPATGRPADHL
;
A
#
# COMPACT_ATOMS: atom_id res chain seq x y z
N MET A 1 13.23 -35.44 -15.00
CA MET A 1 13.77 -34.27 -14.29
C MET A 1 12.64 -33.27 -14.24
N VAL A 2 12.00 -33.10 -13.07
CA VAL A 2 10.90 -32.14 -12.90
C VAL A 2 11.52 -30.75 -12.86
N ASN A 3 11.08 -29.86 -13.76
CA ASN A 3 11.32 -28.43 -13.64
C ASN A 3 10.54 -27.95 -12.42
N ILE A 4 11.23 -27.84 -11.28
CA ILE A 4 10.73 -27.08 -10.15
C ILE A 4 10.77 -25.64 -10.64
N VAL A 5 9.61 -25.08 -10.99
CA VAL A 5 9.48 -23.63 -11.17
C VAL A 5 9.97 -23.00 -9.88
N GLU A 6 11.07 -22.25 -9.95
CA GLU A 6 11.55 -21.46 -8.82
C GLU A 6 10.40 -20.49 -8.46
N ILE A 7 9.72 -20.75 -7.34
CA ILE A 7 8.80 -19.79 -6.77
C ILE A 7 9.69 -18.64 -6.33
N GLU A 8 9.59 -17.48 -6.99
CA GLU A 8 10.31 -16.29 -6.55
C GLU A 8 9.94 -16.04 -5.09
N PRO A 9 10.89 -15.98 -4.14
CA PRO A 9 10.52 -15.74 -2.75
C PRO A 9 9.93 -14.33 -2.64
N TRP A 10 8.95 -14.15 -1.74
CA TRP A 10 8.53 -12.82 -1.33
C TRP A 10 9.75 -11.97 -0.94
N THR A 11 9.73 -10.67 -1.22
CA THR A 11 10.72 -9.76 -0.65
C THR A 11 10.64 -9.80 0.89
N PRO A 12 11.68 -9.38 1.62
CA PRO A 12 11.63 -9.36 3.07
C PRO A 12 10.45 -8.56 3.65
N ALA A 13 10.09 -7.41 3.05
CA ALA A 13 8.98 -6.61 3.55
C ALA A 13 7.63 -7.26 3.22
N HIS A 14 7.48 -7.84 2.03
CA HIS A 14 6.29 -8.63 1.73
C HIS A 14 6.15 -9.86 2.63
N GLN A 15 7.25 -10.56 2.95
CA GLN A 15 7.22 -11.69 3.89
C GLN A 15 6.78 -11.25 5.30
N ALA A 16 7.18 -10.05 5.73
CA ALA A 16 6.73 -9.47 7.00
C ALA A 16 5.24 -9.11 6.96
N VAL A 17 4.74 -8.61 5.83
CA VAL A 17 3.29 -8.41 5.60
C VAL A 17 2.58 -9.76 5.71
N GLU A 18 2.94 -10.77 4.91
CA GLU A 18 2.32 -12.11 4.89
C GLU A 18 2.24 -12.75 6.29
N SER A 19 3.24 -12.52 7.13
CA SER A 19 3.30 -13.06 8.50
C SER A 19 2.61 -12.17 9.55
N SER A 20 2.00 -11.06 9.14
CA SER A 20 1.45 -10.01 10.01
C SER A 20 2.46 -9.52 11.08
N ASP A 21 3.74 -9.50 10.74
CA ASP A 21 4.83 -9.10 11.65
C ASP A 21 5.11 -7.60 11.54
N HIS A 22 4.33 -6.82 12.30
CA HIS A 22 4.45 -5.36 12.34
C HIS A 22 5.84 -4.87 12.75
N ALA A 23 6.51 -5.58 13.67
CA ALA A 23 7.80 -5.16 14.20
C ALA A 23 8.91 -5.36 13.16
N THR A 24 8.89 -6.48 12.44
CA THR A 24 9.81 -6.72 11.34
C THR A 24 9.53 -5.79 10.17
N LEU A 25 8.26 -5.57 9.82
CA LEU A 25 7.88 -4.65 8.74
C LEU A 25 8.38 -3.23 9.00
N THR A 26 8.08 -2.66 10.17
CA THR A 26 8.52 -1.31 10.55
C THR A 26 10.04 -1.19 10.57
N ARG A 27 10.76 -2.18 11.11
CA ARG A 27 12.23 -2.20 11.08
C ARG A 27 12.78 -2.19 9.64
N LEU A 28 12.22 -2.99 8.74
CA LEU A 28 12.66 -3.03 7.35
C LEU A 28 12.42 -1.69 6.63
N LEU A 29 11.28 -1.06 6.87
CA LEU A 29 10.96 0.27 6.32
C LEU A 29 11.88 1.36 6.90
N ASP A 30 12.19 1.31 8.20
CA ASP A 30 13.18 2.20 8.83
C ASP A 30 14.60 2.01 8.25
N GLU A 31 14.95 0.78 7.88
CA GLU A 31 16.22 0.44 7.21
C GLU A 31 16.25 0.85 5.72
N GLY A 32 15.16 1.39 5.19
CA GLY A 32 15.07 1.94 3.84
C GLY A 32 14.55 0.97 2.79
N ALA A 33 13.87 -0.12 3.18
CA ALA A 33 13.09 -0.92 2.23
C ALA A 33 12.09 -0.01 1.48
N ASP A 34 11.93 -0.24 0.17
CA ASP A 34 11.02 0.55 -0.64
C ASP A 34 9.56 0.18 -0.31
N VAL A 35 8.84 1.13 0.30
CA VAL A 35 7.44 0.95 0.70
C VAL A 35 6.51 0.72 -0.50
N ASN A 36 6.95 1.12 -1.71
CA ASN A 36 6.21 0.97 -2.96
C ASN A 36 6.74 -0.18 -3.82
N GLU A 37 7.60 -1.05 -3.28
CA GLU A 37 8.08 -2.22 -4.02
C GLU A 37 6.92 -3.12 -4.47
N VAL A 38 7.11 -3.77 -5.61
CA VAL A 38 6.12 -4.69 -6.19
C VAL A 38 6.66 -6.10 -6.16
N CYS A 39 5.96 -7.01 -5.48
CA CYS A 39 6.25 -8.44 -5.47
C CYS A 39 4.97 -9.20 -5.84
N PHE A 40 5.07 -10.17 -6.75
CA PHE A 40 3.91 -10.94 -7.26
C PHE A 40 2.75 -10.07 -7.77
N GLY A 41 3.07 -8.91 -8.36
CA GLY A 41 2.07 -7.97 -8.88
C GLY A 41 1.30 -7.18 -7.81
N MET A 42 1.77 -7.19 -6.56
CA MET A 42 1.21 -6.41 -5.47
C MET A 42 2.23 -5.41 -4.94
N THR A 43 1.80 -4.21 -4.60
CA THR A 43 2.55 -3.34 -3.68
C THR A 43 2.38 -3.85 -2.24
N LEU A 44 3.22 -3.38 -1.31
CA LEU A 44 3.00 -3.65 0.12
C LEU A 44 1.61 -3.20 0.59
N LEU A 45 1.10 -2.09 0.06
CA LEU A 45 -0.24 -1.58 0.40
C LEU A 45 -1.36 -2.51 -0.09
N THR A 46 -1.31 -2.97 -1.34
CA THR A 46 -2.33 -3.91 -1.84
C THR A 46 -2.27 -5.25 -1.14
N HIS A 47 -1.06 -5.71 -0.79
CA HIS A 47 -0.85 -6.95 -0.06
C HIS A 47 -1.36 -6.85 1.39
N ALA A 48 -1.10 -5.75 2.09
CA ALA A 48 -1.60 -5.53 3.44
C ALA A 48 -3.14 -5.59 3.50
N ILE A 49 -3.82 -4.91 2.58
CA ILE A 49 -5.30 -4.89 2.51
C ILE A 49 -5.86 -6.28 2.19
N GLU A 50 -5.21 -7.01 1.28
CA GLU A 50 -5.60 -8.37 0.91
C GLU A 50 -5.46 -9.33 2.09
N LEU A 51 -4.30 -9.33 2.76
CA LEU A 51 -4.05 -10.19 3.91
C LEU A 51 -4.99 -9.91 5.08
N GLU A 52 -5.22 -8.63 5.42
CA GLU A 52 -6.15 -8.23 6.49
C GLU A 52 -7.57 -8.75 6.18
N GLY A 53 -8.00 -8.59 4.92
CA GLY A 53 -9.29 -9.07 4.42
C GLY A 53 -9.42 -10.59 4.46
N ASP A 54 -8.46 -11.31 3.89
CA ASP A 54 -8.44 -12.77 3.86
C ASP A 54 -8.37 -13.36 5.27
N SER A 55 -7.56 -12.77 6.16
CA SER A 55 -7.46 -13.18 7.56
C SER A 55 -8.79 -13.01 8.31
N ALA A 56 -9.50 -11.91 8.08
CA ALA A 56 -10.82 -11.68 8.67
C ALA A 56 -11.86 -12.69 8.15
N LEU A 57 -11.89 -12.95 6.84
CA LEU A 57 -12.79 -13.93 6.23
C LEU A 57 -12.55 -15.35 6.75
N GLN A 58 -11.28 -15.75 6.90
CA GLN A 58 -10.92 -17.08 7.35
C GLN A 58 -11.15 -17.29 8.85
N SER A 59 -10.88 -16.28 9.67
CA SER A 59 -10.99 -16.36 11.13
C SER A 59 -12.38 -16.02 11.67
N GLY A 60 -13.19 -15.30 10.89
CA GLY A 60 -14.47 -14.72 11.33
C GLY A 60 -14.32 -13.59 12.35
N GLN A 61 -13.09 -13.09 12.59
CA GLN A 61 -12.86 -11.93 13.44
C GLN A 61 -13.10 -10.63 12.65
N PRO A 62 -13.35 -9.51 13.34
CA PRO A 62 -13.39 -8.20 12.68
C PRO A 62 -12.06 -7.92 11.97
N ILE A 63 -12.16 -7.33 10.78
CA ILE A 63 -10.99 -6.90 10.00
C ILE A 63 -10.21 -5.81 10.72
N ASP A 64 -8.90 -5.96 10.83
CA ASP A 64 -7.99 -4.93 11.35
C ASP A 64 -7.36 -4.10 10.21
N SER A 65 -6.61 -3.05 10.53
CA SER A 65 -5.97 -2.15 9.54
C SER A 65 -4.54 -1.79 9.93
N ALA A 66 -3.90 -2.62 10.74
CA ALA A 66 -2.61 -2.26 11.31
C ALA A 66 -1.52 -2.20 10.24
N LEU A 67 -1.45 -3.19 9.34
CA LEU A 67 -0.49 -3.21 8.25
C LEU A 67 -0.78 -2.08 7.25
N THR A 68 -2.06 -1.90 6.89
CA THR A 68 -2.50 -0.81 6.02
C THR A 68 -2.08 0.56 6.58
N ALA A 69 -2.29 0.80 7.87
CA ALA A 69 -1.89 2.04 8.52
C ALA A 69 -0.36 2.24 8.56
N ILE A 70 0.41 1.17 8.82
CA ILE A 70 1.88 1.23 8.84
C ILE A 70 2.39 1.65 7.47
N VAL A 71 2.05 0.94 6.40
CA VAL A 71 2.64 1.21 5.08
C VAL A 71 2.23 2.58 4.54
N LEU A 72 1.00 3.04 4.82
CA LEU A 72 0.59 4.42 4.51
C LEU A 72 1.38 5.47 5.30
N ALA A 73 1.64 5.22 6.59
CA ALA A 73 2.45 6.13 7.41
C ALA A 73 3.91 6.25 6.91
N TYR A 74 4.43 5.20 6.27
CA TYR A 74 5.75 5.20 5.63
C TYR A 74 5.74 5.73 4.18
N GLY A 75 4.58 6.16 3.66
CA GLY A 75 4.48 6.81 2.35
C GLY A 75 4.18 5.86 1.18
N ALA A 76 3.52 4.73 1.44
CA ALA A 76 2.93 3.94 0.35
C ALA A 76 1.98 4.81 -0.48
N ASP A 77 2.10 4.76 -1.81
CA ASP A 77 1.24 5.48 -2.74
C ASP A 77 -0.14 4.79 -2.82
N PRO A 78 -1.22 5.42 -2.30
CA PRO A 78 -2.56 4.84 -2.33
C PRO A 78 -3.17 4.76 -3.73
N THR A 79 -2.57 5.43 -4.72
CA THR A 79 -3.03 5.46 -6.10
C THR A 79 -2.29 4.47 -7.01
N ALA A 80 -1.27 3.78 -6.49
CA ALA A 80 -0.51 2.82 -7.26
C ALA A 80 -1.39 1.65 -7.75
N THR A 81 -1.26 1.35 -9.03
CA THR A 81 -1.90 0.20 -9.68
C THR A 81 -0.82 -0.60 -10.40
N PRO A 82 -0.21 -1.60 -9.73
CA PRO A 82 0.77 -2.46 -10.39
C PRO A 82 0.15 -3.15 -11.60
N ASP A 83 0.95 -3.37 -12.66
CA ASP A 83 0.46 -3.88 -13.95
C ASP A 83 -0.35 -5.17 -13.79
N GLY A 84 -1.63 -5.12 -14.17
CA GLY A 84 -2.54 -6.26 -14.09
C GLY A 84 -3.10 -6.58 -12.69
N GLY A 85 -2.71 -5.82 -11.65
CA GLY A 85 -3.21 -5.92 -10.29
C GLY A 85 -4.43 -5.03 -10.02
N ARG A 86 -5.11 -5.26 -8.88
CA ARG A 86 -6.15 -4.37 -8.37
C ARG A 86 -5.51 -3.17 -7.68
N SER A 87 -6.15 -2.01 -7.78
CA SER A 87 -5.84 -0.86 -6.93
C SER A 87 -6.13 -1.17 -5.46
N ALA A 88 -5.48 -0.42 -4.56
CA ALA A 88 -5.77 -0.50 -3.13
C ALA A 88 -7.27 -0.26 -2.81
N TYR A 89 -7.91 0.67 -3.52
CA TYR A 89 -9.35 0.93 -3.37
C TYR A 89 -10.23 -0.24 -3.81
N GLU A 90 -9.94 -0.86 -4.95
CA GLU A 90 -10.69 -2.03 -5.43
C GLU A 90 -10.53 -3.22 -4.49
N MET A 91 -9.34 -3.41 -3.91
CA MET A 91 -9.11 -4.45 -2.91
C MET A 91 -9.89 -4.18 -1.63
N ALA A 92 -9.80 -2.96 -1.08
CA ALA A 92 -10.52 -2.59 0.14
C ALA A 92 -12.04 -2.72 -0.03
N ARG A 93 -12.57 -2.36 -1.20
CA ARG A 93 -13.99 -2.56 -1.55
C ARG A 93 -14.38 -4.04 -1.62
N PHE A 94 -13.51 -4.89 -2.15
CA PHE A 94 -13.80 -6.32 -2.28
C PHE A 94 -13.97 -7.01 -0.92
N TYR A 95 -13.23 -6.58 0.09
CA TYR A 95 -13.29 -7.11 1.46
C TYR A 95 -14.25 -6.35 2.39
N ASP A 96 -14.98 -5.35 1.90
CA ASP A 96 -15.75 -4.41 2.73
C ASP A 96 -14.89 -3.78 3.86
N HIS A 97 -13.63 -3.45 3.52
CA HIS A 97 -12.60 -2.94 4.44
C HIS A 97 -12.77 -1.44 4.70
N ASP A 98 -13.81 -1.08 5.45
CA ASP A 98 -14.22 0.32 5.69
C ASP A 98 -13.11 1.21 6.26
N MET A 99 -12.24 0.67 7.12
CA MET A 99 -11.16 1.46 7.70
C MET A 99 -10.04 1.70 6.69
N ALA A 100 -9.65 0.69 5.89
CA ALA A 100 -8.71 0.89 4.80
C ALA A 100 -9.21 1.94 3.81
N ILE A 101 -10.51 1.93 3.43
CA ILE A 101 -11.10 2.97 2.57
C ILE A 101 -10.90 4.37 3.14
N ARG A 102 -11.18 4.57 4.44
CA ARG A 102 -11.00 5.87 5.09
C ARG A 102 -9.53 6.31 5.14
N LEU A 103 -8.61 5.37 5.36
CA LEU A 103 -7.18 5.65 5.34
C LEU A 103 -6.73 6.04 3.93
N LEU A 104 -7.14 5.32 2.90
CA LEU A 104 -6.85 5.67 1.50
C LEU A 104 -7.39 7.06 1.12
N ASP A 105 -8.63 7.39 1.48
CA ASP A 105 -9.22 8.72 1.26
C ASP A 105 -8.41 9.82 1.95
N ARG A 106 -7.92 9.51 3.15
CA ARG A 106 -7.16 10.45 3.97
C ARG A 106 -5.75 10.72 3.43
N PHE A 107 -5.12 9.75 2.77
CA PHE A 107 -3.78 9.91 2.21
C PHE A 107 -3.80 10.39 0.76
N THR A 108 -4.79 10.02 -0.04
CA THR A 108 -4.97 10.58 -1.41
C THR A 108 -5.28 12.07 -1.42
N THR A 109 -6.04 12.56 -0.43
CA THR A 109 -6.43 13.98 -0.35
C THR A 109 -5.32 14.90 0.14
N GLN A 110 -4.24 14.39 0.76
CA GLN A 110 -3.15 15.22 1.28
C GLN A 110 -2.04 15.51 0.27
N ASP A 111 -1.82 14.64 -0.72
CA ASP A 111 -0.78 14.87 -1.74
C ASP A 111 -1.20 15.83 -2.87
N GLY A 112 -2.49 16.17 -2.99
CA GLY A 112 -2.99 17.20 -3.92
C GLY A 112 -2.79 18.65 -3.46
N GLY A 113 -2.22 18.88 -2.27
CA GLY A 113 -2.25 20.17 -1.56
C GLY A 113 -1.07 21.13 -1.75
N VAL A 114 -0.01 20.78 -2.50
CA VAL A 114 1.14 21.68 -2.75
C VAL A 114 1.19 22.09 -4.21
N SER A 115 0.20 22.85 -4.66
CA SER A 115 0.39 23.71 -5.83
C SER A 115 1.11 24.98 -5.39
N LYS A 116 2.40 25.07 -5.72
CA LYS A 116 3.23 26.27 -5.55
C LYS A 116 2.48 27.48 -6.15
N PRO A 117 2.36 28.63 -5.45
CA PRO A 117 1.66 29.77 -6.02
C PRO A 117 2.42 30.23 -7.28
N ALA A 118 1.70 30.34 -8.39
CA ALA A 118 2.20 30.98 -9.59
C ALA A 118 2.59 32.41 -9.22
N THR A 119 3.90 32.66 -9.10
CA THR A 119 4.44 33.99 -8.88
C THR A 119 3.99 34.87 -10.04
N GLY A 120 3.29 35.94 -9.67
CA GLY A 120 2.59 36.83 -10.57
C GLY A 120 3.48 37.48 -11.63
N ARG A 121 2.83 37.74 -12.75
CA ARG A 121 3.25 38.63 -13.84
C ARG A 121 3.52 40.04 -13.31
N PRO A 122 4.48 40.76 -13.91
CA PRO A 122 4.12 42.06 -14.51
C PRO A 122 4.88 42.27 -15.83
N ALA A 123 4.57 43.19 -16.73
CA ALA A 123 3.47 44.11 -16.96
C ALA A 123 3.51 44.44 -18.46
N ASP A 124 2.44 45.05 -18.93
CA ASP A 124 2.27 45.66 -20.24
C ASP A 124 3.49 46.49 -20.67
N HIS A 125 3.88 46.42 -21.94
CA HIS A 125 4.45 47.54 -22.69
C HIS A 125 3.81 47.56 -24.07
N LEU A 126 3.45 48.78 -24.48
CA LEU A 126 2.77 49.19 -25.71
C LEU A 126 3.37 48.60 -26.99
#